data_AF-A0AAD8XW23-F1
#
_entry.id   AF-A0AAD8XW23-F1
#
_cell.length_a   1.000
_cell.length_b   1.000
_cell.length_c   1.000
_cell.angle_alpha   90.00
_cell.angle_beta   90.00
_cell.angle_gamma   90.00
#
_symmetry.space_group_name_H-M   'P 1'
#
loop_
_entity.id
_entity.type
_entity.pdbx_description
1 polymer ?
#
loop_
_entity_poly.entity_id
_entity_poly.type
_entity_poly.pdbx_seq_one_letter_code
_entity_poly.pdbx_strand_id
1 'polypeptide(L)'
;MTAPSLTIGTALLAFSPTLTLFFLIILPKPQLTILSVVAAFAYLLSAFGSSLIWLILNAIFQFSTNNNDDGSNSSSSIGALLALTVPSVLIQCIVRMQFVKLYFSVEDVIRKSVAKHEAETTQANNNNNNSTQEEHAETNALQLQLNDLSCSLASGTGYALLHTLFLFGTLLASESHEGSNYYGNINSASGYYGGGGGSTGHGGTLYQYSCGGVMPSLMNGALVGMMFSVLDVFWMMLTFFGMRRRLRSSRRGGVAIVGGCGGGMLSFLREMTSFWKGIDDSTQGGNAALGLVIVSHLLASLVLAPNGTMEDGCKIALPSLAGVVVLVAVLFFRGVKGHFLPMDQRARIEELRLGEGGMMGSHHVE
;
A
#
# COMPACT_ATOMS: atom_id res chain seq x y z
N MET A 1 -18.06 -29.51 -9.02
CA MET A 1 -16.87 -29.62 -8.15
C MET A 1 -15.76 -28.61 -8.50
N THR A 2 -15.82 -27.90 -9.63
CA THR A 2 -14.79 -26.91 -10.03
C THR A 2 -14.92 -25.54 -9.35
N ALA A 3 -16.10 -25.18 -8.86
CA ALA A 3 -16.38 -23.90 -8.20
C ALA A 3 -15.54 -23.67 -6.92
N PRO A 4 -15.52 -24.56 -5.90
CA PRO A 4 -14.77 -24.31 -4.68
C PRO A 4 -13.25 -24.27 -4.91
N SER A 5 -12.73 -25.07 -5.83
CA SER A 5 -11.31 -25.02 -6.19
C SER A 5 -10.92 -23.71 -6.87
N LEU A 6 -11.79 -23.15 -7.72
CA LEU A 6 -11.56 -21.86 -8.36
C LEU A 6 -11.59 -20.72 -7.33
N THR A 7 -12.58 -20.72 -6.43
CA THR A 7 -12.72 -19.74 -5.35
C THR A 7 -11.51 -19.74 -4.42
N ILE A 8 -11.09 -20.91 -3.94
CA ILE A 8 -9.92 -21.03 -3.04
C ILE A 8 -8.64 -20.68 -3.80
N GLY A 9 -8.46 -21.16 -5.03
CA GLY A 9 -7.27 -20.89 -5.83
C GLY A 9 -7.11 -19.39 -6.15
N THR A 10 -8.19 -18.72 -6.52
CA THR A 10 -8.18 -17.27 -6.79
C THR A 10 -8.00 -16.45 -5.52
N ALA A 11 -8.59 -16.85 -4.39
CA ALA A 11 -8.33 -16.21 -3.10
C ALA A 11 -6.86 -16.33 -2.67
N LEU A 12 -6.28 -17.54 -2.76
CA LEU A 12 -4.87 -17.73 -2.47
C LEU A 12 -3.99 -16.90 -3.42
N LEU A 13 -4.32 -16.83 -4.71
CA LEU A 13 -3.59 -16.00 -5.67
C LEU A 13 -3.63 -14.52 -5.29
N ALA A 14 -4.82 -13.98 -5.01
CA ALA A 14 -5.02 -12.56 -4.69
C ALA A 14 -4.25 -12.14 -3.44
N PHE A 15 -4.33 -12.97 -2.38
CA PHE A 15 -3.75 -12.67 -1.08
C PHE A 15 -2.35 -13.27 -0.85
N SER A 16 -1.80 -14.03 -1.80
CA SER A 16 -0.51 -14.73 -1.61
C SER A 16 0.65 -13.79 -1.22
N PRO A 17 0.90 -12.66 -1.90
CA PRO A 17 2.01 -11.78 -1.53
C PRO A 17 1.84 -11.17 -0.13
N THR A 18 0.63 -10.73 0.22
CA THR A 18 0.36 -10.13 1.54
C THR A 18 0.43 -11.15 2.65
N LEU A 19 -0.17 -12.34 2.48
CA LEU A 19 -0.12 -13.41 3.48
C LEU A 19 1.31 -13.88 3.70
N THR A 20 2.10 -14.03 2.63
CA THR A 20 3.51 -14.43 2.74
C THR A 20 4.31 -13.43 3.58
N LEU A 21 4.18 -12.12 3.30
CA LEU A 21 4.83 -11.08 4.10
C LEU A 21 4.31 -11.04 5.54
N PHE A 22 3.00 -11.23 5.72
CA PHE A 22 2.36 -11.22 7.04
C PHE A 22 2.86 -12.36 7.92
N PHE A 23 2.84 -13.60 7.42
CA PHE A 23 3.29 -14.77 8.18
C PHE A 23 4.80 -14.78 8.42
N LEU A 24 5.62 -14.40 7.43
CA LEU A 24 7.07 -14.50 7.55
C LEU A 24 7.72 -13.33 8.30
N ILE A 25 7.21 -12.10 8.13
CA ILE A 25 7.88 -10.88 8.63
C ILE A 25 7.11 -10.24 9.79
N ILE A 26 5.78 -10.22 9.72
CA ILE A 26 4.96 -9.41 10.63
C ILE A 26 4.59 -10.19 11.89
N LEU A 27 4.08 -11.42 11.77
CA LEU A 27 3.64 -12.25 12.90
C LEU A 27 4.70 -12.54 13.96
N PRO A 28 6.01 -12.69 13.64
CA PRO A 28 7.02 -12.90 14.67
C PRO A 28 7.15 -11.75 15.68
N LYS A 29 6.60 -10.56 15.39
CA LYS A 29 6.70 -9.37 16.26
C LYS A 29 5.34 -8.70 16.46
N PRO A 30 4.79 -8.69 17.69
CA PRO A 30 3.45 -8.14 17.95
C PRO A 30 3.34 -6.64 17.60
N GLN A 31 4.43 -5.88 17.78
CA GLN A 31 4.49 -4.46 17.43
C GLN A 31 4.25 -4.22 15.93
N LEU A 32 4.79 -5.07 15.06
CA LEU A 32 4.57 -4.98 13.61
C LEU A 32 3.14 -5.36 13.25
N THR A 33 2.55 -6.32 13.95
CA THR A 33 1.14 -6.70 13.77
C THR A 33 0.21 -5.54 14.11
N ILE A 34 0.42 -4.86 15.25
CA ILE A 34 -0.36 -3.68 15.64
C ILE A 34 -0.24 -2.60 14.56
N LEU A 35 0.98 -2.31 14.10
CA LEU A 35 1.22 -1.32 13.06
C LEU A 35 0.50 -1.66 11.74
N SER A 36 0.53 -2.93 11.33
CA SER A 36 -0.19 -3.43 10.15
C SER A 36 -1.70 -3.22 10.29
N VAL A 37 -2.29 -3.53 11.46
CA VAL A 37 -3.72 -3.33 11.72
C VAL A 37 -4.10 -1.84 11.71
N VAL A 38 -3.28 -0.97 12.29
CA VAL A 38 -3.53 0.48 12.25
C VAL A 38 -3.42 1.02 10.82
N ALA A 39 -2.48 0.53 10.01
CA ALA A 39 -2.37 0.91 8.61
C ALA A 39 -3.58 0.45 7.77
N ALA A 40 -4.10 -0.75 8.04
CA ALA A 40 -5.35 -1.23 7.47
C ALA A 40 -6.54 -0.33 7.84
N PHE A 41 -6.63 0.12 9.09
CA PHE A 41 -7.64 1.09 9.51
C PHE A 41 -7.48 2.45 8.81
N ALA A 42 -6.25 2.92 8.62
CA ALA A 42 -5.98 4.14 7.86
C ALA A 42 -6.43 4.01 6.38
N TYR A 43 -6.30 2.83 5.78
CA TYR A 43 -6.89 2.56 4.46
C TYR A 43 -8.41 2.73 4.47
N LEU A 44 -9.12 2.14 5.45
CA LEU A 44 -10.57 2.28 5.58
C LEU A 44 -11.01 3.75 5.69
N LEU A 45 -10.30 4.56 6.48
CA LEU A 45 -10.56 5.99 6.57
C LEU A 45 -10.38 6.70 5.22
N SER A 46 -9.36 6.31 4.45
CA SER A 46 -9.15 6.86 3.12
C SER A 46 -10.23 6.45 2.12
N ALA A 47 -10.66 5.20 2.13
CA ALA A 47 -11.77 4.71 1.30
C ALA A 47 -13.09 5.40 1.65
N PHE A 48 -13.36 5.60 2.95
CA PHE A 48 -14.50 6.37 3.43
C PHE A 48 -14.44 7.83 2.93
N GLY A 49 -13.28 8.48 3.04
CA GLY A 49 -13.06 9.83 2.51
C GLY A 49 -13.29 9.92 1.00
N SER A 50 -12.79 8.95 0.23
CA SER A 50 -13.03 8.85 -1.21
C SER A 50 -14.51 8.71 -1.55
N SER A 51 -15.24 7.85 -0.82
CA SER A 51 -16.68 7.67 -1.01
C SER A 51 -17.47 8.95 -0.70
N LEU A 52 -17.09 9.69 0.35
CA LEU A 52 -17.74 10.94 0.71
C LEU A 52 -17.51 12.02 -0.35
N ILE A 53 -16.28 12.14 -0.86
CA ILE A 53 -15.95 13.09 -1.93
C ILE A 53 -16.69 12.73 -3.23
N TRP A 54 -16.82 11.44 -3.55
CA TRP A 54 -17.64 11.01 -4.68
C TRP A 54 -19.11 11.45 -4.54
N LEU A 55 -19.73 11.25 -3.37
CA LEU A 55 -21.11 11.68 -3.14
C LEU A 55 -21.29 13.19 -3.34
N ILE A 56 -20.34 13.99 -2.85
CA ILE A 56 -20.34 15.45 -3.05
C ILE A 56 -20.19 15.81 -4.53
N LEU A 57 -19.22 15.22 -5.22
CA LEU A 57 -18.99 15.48 -6.65
C LEU A 57 -20.21 15.08 -7.48
N ASN A 58 -20.82 13.93 -7.19
CA ASN A 58 -22.03 13.48 -7.87
C ASN A 58 -23.21 14.44 -7.62
N ALA A 59 -23.36 14.97 -6.41
CA ALA A 59 -24.42 15.93 -6.09
C ALA A 59 -24.23 17.28 -6.80
N ILE A 60 -22.99 17.76 -6.95
CA ILE A 60 -22.66 19.05 -7.57
C ILE A 60 -22.73 18.98 -9.10
N PHE A 61 -22.07 17.98 -9.69
CA PHE A 61 -21.93 17.87 -11.13
C PHE A 61 -23.06 17.06 -11.78
N GLN A 62 -23.92 16.45 -10.97
CA GLN A 62 -24.99 15.57 -11.43
C GLN A 62 -24.48 14.51 -12.42
N PHE A 63 -23.32 13.90 -12.15
CA PHE A 63 -22.79 12.84 -13.02
C PHE A 63 -23.79 11.68 -13.21
N SER A 64 -24.71 11.51 -12.26
CA SER A 64 -25.81 10.55 -12.26
C SER A 64 -27.09 10.99 -13.00
N THR A 65 -27.09 12.02 -13.85
CA THR A 65 -28.33 12.43 -14.55
C THR A 65 -28.62 11.67 -15.85
N ASN A 66 -29.76 10.98 -15.77
CA ASN A 66 -30.71 10.62 -16.83
C ASN A 66 -30.36 9.40 -17.70
N ASN A 67 -30.82 8.23 -17.21
CA ASN A 67 -31.07 7.00 -17.97
C ASN A 67 -32.16 7.15 -19.06
N ASN A 68 -32.51 8.36 -19.46
CA ASN A 68 -33.40 8.54 -20.61
C ASN A 68 -32.50 8.59 -21.85
N ASP A 69 -32.24 7.39 -22.36
CA ASP A 69 -32.02 7.03 -23.75
C ASP A 69 -31.92 8.21 -24.73
N ASP A 70 -30.71 8.41 -25.28
CA ASP A 70 -30.49 8.60 -26.72
C ASP A 70 -28.99 8.44 -27.06
N GLY A 71 -28.50 7.22 -26.84
CA GLY A 71 -27.61 6.46 -27.74
C GLY A 71 -26.31 7.03 -28.35
N SER A 72 -25.83 8.25 -28.09
CA SER A 72 -24.78 8.82 -28.98
C SER A 72 -23.55 9.50 -28.36
N ASN A 73 -23.44 9.68 -27.04
CA ASN A 73 -22.26 10.33 -26.46
C ASN A 73 -21.55 9.47 -25.40
N SER A 74 -20.74 8.51 -25.88
CA SER A 74 -19.86 7.65 -25.07
C SER A 74 -18.74 8.43 -24.32
N SER A 75 -18.51 9.70 -24.66
CA SER A 75 -17.48 10.57 -24.07
C SER A 75 -17.74 10.96 -22.60
N SER A 76 -18.97 10.85 -22.11
CA SER A 76 -19.31 11.14 -20.70
C SER A 76 -18.75 10.08 -19.72
N SER A 77 -18.56 8.84 -20.18
CA SER A 77 -18.11 7.73 -19.33
C SER A 77 -16.67 7.89 -18.83
N ILE A 78 -15.75 8.32 -19.70
CA ILE A 78 -14.33 8.52 -19.37
C ILE A 78 -14.18 9.68 -18.39
N GLY A 79 -14.93 10.76 -18.59
CA GLY A 79 -14.93 11.92 -17.69
C GLY A 79 -15.33 11.54 -16.27
N ALA A 80 -16.39 10.73 -16.12
CA ALA A 80 -16.83 10.24 -14.82
C ALA A 80 -15.78 9.33 -14.15
N LEU A 81 -15.16 8.42 -14.91
CA LEU A 81 -14.09 7.54 -14.39
C LEU A 81 -12.89 8.35 -13.90
N LEU A 82 -12.44 9.35 -14.66
CA LEU A 82 -11.35 10.24 -14.25
C LEU A 82 -11.72 11.07 -13.03
N ALA A 83 -12.94 11.62 -13.01
CA ALA A 83 -13.46 12.41 -11.90
C ALA A 83 -13.59 11.59 -10.61
N LEU A 84 -13.82 10.28 -10.70
CA LEU A 84 -13.85 9.39 -9.54
C LEU A 84 -12.44 8.95 -9.12
N THR A 85 -11.61 8.57 -10.09
CA THR A 85 -10.30 7.96 -9.83
C THR A 85 -9.31 8.96 -9.24
N VAL A 86 -9.21 10.17 -9.81
CA VAL A 86 -8.20 11.15 -9.40
C VAL A 86 -8.37 11.58 -7.94
N PRO A 87 -9.56 12.01 -7.46
CA PRO A 87 -9.72 12.39 -6.07
C PRO A 87 -9.50 11.21 -5.12
N SER A 88 -9.97 10.01 -5.49
CA SER A 88 -9.82 8.82 -4.65
C SER A 88 -8.35 8.48 -4.39
N VAL A 89 -7.52 8.46 -5.45
CA VAL A 89 -6.07 8.21 -5.34
C VAL A 89 -5.39 9.30 -4.52
N LEU A 90 -5.77 10.56 -4.68
CA LEU A 90 -5.19 11.66 -3.91
C LEU A 90 -5.51 11.55 -2.41
N ILE A 91 -6.75 11.24 -2.05
CA ILE A 91 -7.16 11.06 -0.64
C ILE A 91 -6.38 9.88 -0.03
N GLN A 92 -6.30 8.76 -0.73
CA GLN A 92 -5.51 7.60 -0.30
C GLN A 92 -4.04 7.96 -0.06
N CYS A 93 -3.43 8.73 -0.97
CA CYS A 93 -2.06 9.21 -0.80
C CYS A 93 -1.90 10.17 0.38
N ILE A 94 -2.84 11.11 0.58
CA ILE A 94 -2.82 12.06 1.70
C ILE A 94 -2.90 11.31 3.03
N VAL A 95 -3.87 10.41 3.19
CA VAL A 95 -4.05 9.63 4.42
C VAL A 95 -2.83 8.76 4.69
N ARG A 96 -2.23 8.16 3.65
CA ARG A 96 -0.96 7.41 3.75
C ARG A 96 0.17 8.29 4.29
N MET A 97 0.33 9.51 3.80
CA MET A 97 1.34 10.45 4.31
C MET A 97 1.07 10.89 5.75
N GLN A 98 -0.20 11.13 6.12
CA GLN A 98 -0.57 11.49 7.49
C GLN A 98 -0.31 10.35 8.47
N PHE A 99 -0.63 9.11 8.08
CA PHE A 99 -0.33 7.92 8.85
C PHE A 99 1.18 7.81 9.14
N VAL A 100 2.02 7.95 8.11
CA VAL A 100 3.49 7.91 8.27
C VAL A 100 4.01 9.08 9.13
N LYS A 101 3.42 10.27 9.01
CA LYS A 101 3.76 11.41 9.86
C LYS A 101 3.44 11.13 11.34
N LEU A 102 2.25 10.56 11.60
CA LEU A 102 1.83 10.17 12.95
C LEU A 102 2.76 9.09 13.52
N TYR A 103 3.12 8.09 12.71
CA TYR A 103 4.08 7.06 13.08
C TYR A 103 5.40 7.68 13.57
N PHE A 104 6.01 8.58 12.79
CA PHE A 104 7.27 9.22 13.20
C PHE A 104 7.10 10.07 14.46
N SER A 105 5.97 10.75 14.61
CA SER A 105 5.68 11.51 15.84
C SER A 105 5.61 10.61 17.08
N VAL A 106 4.99 9.43 16.96
CA VAL A 106 4.93 8.44 18.06
C VAL A 106 6.32 7.87 18.33
N GLU A 107 7.07 7.52 17.29
CA GLU A 107 8.45 7.05 17.40
C GLU A 107 9.33 8.05 18.17
N ASP A 108 9.19 9.35 17.90
CA ASP A 108 9.93 10.38 18.60
C ASP A 108 9.58 10.49 20.09
N VAL A 109 8.30 10.33 20.44
CA VAL A 109 7.84 10.32 21.83
C VAL A 109 8.41 9.10 22.55
N ILE A 110 8.38 7.92 21.92
CA ILE A 110 8.95 6.70 22.48
C ILE A 110 10.46 6.86 22.68
N ARG A 111 11.20 7.36 21.67
CA ARG A 111 12.65 7.60 21.78
C ARG A 111 12.99 8.54 22.92
N LYS A 112 12.24 9.64 23.09
CA LYS A 112 12.43 10.57 24.22
C LYS A 112 12.14 9.92 25.57
N SER A 113 11.09 9.10 25.65
CA SER A 113 10.74 8.38 26.87
C SER A 113 11.81 7.37 27.26
N VAL A 114 12.35 6.61 26.29
CA VAL A 114 13.44 5.65 26.52
C VAL A 114 14.71 6.35 26.95
N ALA A 115 15.12 7.43 26.26
CA ALA A 115 16.31 8.19 26.61
C ALA A 115 16.21 8.81 28.02
N LYS A 116 15.01 9.27 28.41
CA LYS A 116 14.76 9.77 29.78
C LYS A 116 14.92 8.67 30.82
N HIS A 117 14.33 7.49 30.57
CA HIS A 117 14.44 6.35 31.47
C HIS A 117 15.90 5.88 31.61
N GLU A 118 16.65 5.80 30.50
CA GLU A 118 18.08 5.44 30.52
C GLU A 118 18.92 6.44 31.33
N ALA A 119 18.62 7.74 31.24
CA ALA A 119 19.30 8.76 32.05
C ALA A 119 18.98 8.61 33.54
N GLU A 120 17.72 8.33 33.90
CA GLU A 120 17.29 8.10 35.28
C GLU A 120 17.92 6.82 35.86
N THR A 121 17.96 5.72 35.11
CA THR A 121 18.63 4.48 35.51
C THR A 121 20.13 4.68 35.68
N THR A 122 20.81 5.40 34.77
CA THR A 122 22.25 5.68 34.88
C THR A 122 22.58 6.52 36.11
N GLN A 123 21.74 7.51 36.43
CA GLN A 123 21.90 8.32 37.64
C GLN A 123 21.68 7.51 38.92
N ALA A 124 20.69 6.61 38.94
CA ALA A 124 20.46 5.71 40.07
C ALA A 124 21.62 4.71 40.26
N ASN A 125 22.18 4.20 39.15
CA ASN A 125 23.25 3.21 39.18
C ASN A 125 24.60 3.81 39.61
N ASN A 126 24.92 5.04 39.24
CA ASN A 126 26.13 5.73 39.73
C ASN A 126 26.17 5.87 41.26
N ASN A 127 25.03 5.73 41.95
CA ASN A 127 24.98 5.72 43.41
C ASN A 127 25.17 4.31 44.02
N ASN A 128 25.09 3.24 43.23
CA ASN A 128 25.20 1.85 43.67
C ASN A 128 26.33 1.12 42.91
N ASN A 129 27.51 1.04 43.51
CA ASN A 129 28.74 0.51 42.90
C ASN A 129 28.78 -0.99 42.52
N ASN A 130 27.66 -1.73 42.50
CA ASN A 130 27.68 -3.17 42.23
C ASN A 130 26.69 -3.62 41.13
N SER A 131 27.28 -4.11 40.03
CA SER A 131 26.77 -5.10 39.05
C SER A 131 25.43 -4.82 38.34
N THR A 132 25.48 -4.24 37.13
CA THR A 132 24.30 -3.96 36.27
C THR A 132 24.67 -3.87 34.78
N GLN A 133 25.35 -4.89 34.24
CA GLN A 133 25.69 -4.93 32.82
C GLN A 133 24.59 -5.58 31.95
N GLU A 134 23.64 -6.30 32.56
CA GLU A 134 22.59 -7.06 31.84
C GLU A 134 21.40 -6.20 31.38
N GLU A 135 20.99 -5.19 32.15
CA GLU A 135 19.78 -4.38 31.88
C GLU A 135 19.92 -3.49 30.62
N HIS A 136 21.15 -3.05 30.31
CA HIS A 136 21.44 -2.25 29.12
C HIS A 136 21.42 -3.05 27.79
N ALA A 137 21.50 -4.37 27.85
CA ALA A 137 21.40 -5.20 26.64
C ALA A 137 19.94 -5.28 26.13
N GLU A 138 18.97 -5.26 27.05
CA GLU A 138 17.55 -5.42 26.73
C GLU A 138 16.95 -4.15 26.08
N THR A 139 17.30 -2.94 26.57
CA THR A 139 16.82 -1.68 25.97
C THR A 139 17.40 -1.44 24.57
N ASN A 140 18.68 -1.78 24.38
CA ASN A 140 19.32 -1.72 23.06
C ASN A 140 18.73 -2.75 22.08
N ALA A 141 18.35 -3.94 22.57
CA ALA A 141 17.66 -4.95 21.75
C ALA A 141 16.27 -4.45 21.31
N LEU A 142 15.52 -3.76 22.18
CA LEU A 142 14.21 -3.19 21.84
C LEU A 142 14.32 -2.02 20.85
N GLN A 143 15.33 -1.15 20.98
CA GLN A 143 15.54 -0.05 20.02
C GLN A 143 16.02 -0.53 18.63
N LEU A 144 16.82 -1.60 18.56
CA LEU A 144 17.28 -2.15 17.28
C LEU A 144 16.16 -2.88 16.50
N GLN A 145 15.08 -3.29 17.16
CA GLN A 145 14.08 -4.18 16.56
C GLN A 145 13.04 -3.52 15.65
N LEU A 146 12.85 -2.19 15.75
CA LEU A 146 11.94 -1.41 14.91
C LEU A 146 12.73 -0.67 13.82
N ASN A 147 13.17 -1.41 12.80
CA ASN A 147 13.72 -0.81 11.60
C ASN A 147 12.58 -0.20 10.78
N ASP A 148 12.74 1.02 10.27
CA ASP A 148 11.82 1.65 9.31
C ASP A 148 11.45 0.72 8.15
N LEU A 149 12.37 -0.18 7.76
CA LEU A 149 12.12 -1.15 6.70
C LEU A 149 11.02 -2.12 7.12
N SER A 150 11.16 -2.75 8.29
CA SER A 150 10.12 -3.64 8.82
C SER A 150 8.80 -2.91 9.09
N CYS A 151 8.87 -1.66 9.59
CA CYS A 151 7.66 -0.87 9.88
C CYS A 151 6.92 -0.47 8.60
N SER A 152 7.65 -0.08 7.56
CA SER A 152 7.07 0.27 6.27
C SER A 152 6.50 -0.95 5.53
N LEU A 153 7.19 -2.10 5.58
CA LEU A 153 6.69 -3.38 5.06
C LEU A 153 5.42 -3.82 5.81
N ALA A 154 5.41 -3.73 7.13
CA ALA A 154 4.25 -4.10 7.95
C ALA A 154 3.05 -3.19 7.66
N SER A 155 3.28 -1.87 7.64
CA SER A 155 2.24 -0.90 7.29
C SER A 155 1.72 -1.10 5.86
N GLY A 156 2.62 -1.39 4.91
CA GLY A 156 2.29 -1.62 3.51
C GLY A 156 1.45 -2.87 3.32
N THR A 157 1.79 -3.94 4.04
CA THR A 157 1.04 -5.21 4.01
C THR A 157 -0.37 -5.04 4.56
N GLY A 158 -0.56 -4.29 5.65
CA GLY A 158 -1.88 -3.97 6.18
C GLY A 158 -2.74 -3.17 5.20
N TYR A 159 -2.14 -2.15 4.56
CA TYR A 159 -2.80 -1.35 3.52
C TYR A 159 -3.19 -2.21 2.31
N ALA A 160 -2.24 -3.01 1.81
CA ALA A 160 -2.41 -3.93 0.68
C ALA A 160 -3.50 -4.99 0.92
N LEU A 161 -3.57 -5.55 2.13
CA LEU A 161 -4.56 -6.57 2.48
C LEU A 161 -5.97 -6.01 2.39
N LEU A 162 -6.20 -4.83 3.00
CA LEU A 162 -7.50 -4.18 2.95
C LEU A 162 -7.86 -3.70 1.55
N HIS A 163 -6.91 -3.14 0.79
CA HIS A 163 -7.16 -2.74 -0.58
C HIS A 163 -7.56 -3.92 -1.47
N THR A 164 -6.84 -5.03 -1.36
CA THR A 164 -7.15 -6.28 -2.07
C THR A 164 -8.52 -6.81 -1.65
N LEU A 165 -8.85 -6.75 -0.34
CA LEU A 165 -10.16 -7.18 0.17
C LEU A 165 -11.31 -6.33 -0.40
N PHE A 166 -11.14 -5.02 -0.56
CA PHE A 166 -12.17 -4.17 -1.18
C PHE A 166 -12.32 -4.42 -2.69
N LEU A 167 -11.22 -4.65 -3.40
CA LEU A 167 -11.24 -4.91 -4.86
C LEU A 167 -11.79 -6.29 -5.20
N PHE A 168 -11.37 -7.32 -4.45
CA PHE A 168 -11.64 -8.73 -4.77
C PHE A 168 -12.68 -9.37 -3.85
N GLY A 169 -12.82 -8.92 -2.62
CA GLY A 169 -13.67 -9.57 -1.61
C GLY A 169 -15.16 -9.56 -1.97
N THR A 170 -15.65 -8.51 -2.63
CA THR A 170 -17.04 -8.46 -3.13
C THR A 170 -17.29 -9.48 -4.24
N LEU A 171 -16.33 -9.65 -5.16
CA LEU A 171 -16.38 -10.68 -6.22
C LEU A 171 -16.32 -12.09 -5.63
N LEU A 172 -15.47 -12.29 -4.63
CA LEU A 172 -15.36 -13.56 -3.90
C LEU A 172 -16.66 -13.90 -3.15
N ALA A 173 -17.31 -12.89 -2.56
CA ALA A 173 -18.58 -13.05 -1.86
C ALA A 173 -19.74 -13.36 -2.82
N SER A 174 -19.78 -12.75 -4.02
CA SER A 174 -20.83 -13.03 -5.01
C SER A 174 -20.81 -14.46 -5.54
N GLU A 175 -19.63 -15.09 -5.57
CA GLU A 175 -19.44 -16.44 -6.13
C GLU A 175 -19.51 -17.53 -5.05
N SER A 176 -19.33 -17.18 -3.77
CA SER A 176 -19.41 -18.15 -2.67
C SER A 176 -20.85 -18.50 -2.25
N HIS A 177 -21.87 -17.82 -2.80
CA HIS A 177 -23.27 -18.08 -2.50
C HIS A 177 -23.84 -19.28 -3.29
N GLU A 178 -23.19 -20.44 -3.22
CA GLU A 178 -23.76 -21.74 -3.59
C GLU A 178 -24.51 -22.32 -2.37
N GLY A 179 -25.57 -21.62 -1.97
CA GLY A 179 -26.37 -21.94 -0.79
C GLY A 179 -27.64 -22.73 -1.09
N SER A 180 -27.49 -24.03 -1.34
CA SER A 180 -28.37 -25.10 -0.84
C SER A 180 -29.86 -24.76 -0.58
N ASN A 181 -30.63 -24.42 -1.62
CA ASN A 181 -32.09 -24.53 -1.59
C ASN A 181 -32.56 -25.48 -2.70
N TYR A 182 -32.08 -26.73 -2.62
CA TYR A 182 -32.63 -27.85 -3.35
C TYR A 182 -33.67 -28.55 -2.47
N TYR A 183 -34.78 -27.85 -2.20
CA TYR A 183 -36.02 -28.48 -1.74
C TYR A 183 -37.19 -27.88 -2.53
N GLY A 184 -37.45 -28.51 -3.67
CA GLY A 184 -38.72 -28.69 -4.36
C GLY A 184 -39.73 -27.53 -4.42
N ASN A 185 -39.84 -26.90 -5.59
CA ASN A 185 -41.16 -26.67 -6.18
C ASN A 185 -41.06 -26.78 -7.71
N ILE A 186 -41.58 -27.87 -8.26
CA ILE A 186 -41.45 -28.31 -9.67
C ILE A 186 -42.44 -27.59 -10.62
N ASN A 187 -43.24 -26.62 -10.16
CA ASN A 187 -44.36 -26.09 -10.95
C ASN A 187 -44.18 -24.66 -11.47
N SER A 188 -43.05 -24.32 -12.09
CA SER A 188 -42.93 -23.02 -12.79
C SER A 188 -42.17 -23.15 -14.10
N ALA A 189 -42.87 -23.64 -15.11
CA ALA A 189 -42.49 -23.56 -16.51
C ALA A 189 -42.84 -22.16 -17.06
N SER A 190 -41.84 -21.28 -17.11
CA SER A 190 -41.79 -20.04 -17.89
C SER A 190 -40.38 -19.45 -17.67
N GLY A 191 -39.42 -19.45 -18.60
CA GLY A 191 -39.56 -19.24 -20.04
C GLY A 191 -39.22 -17.80 -20.41
N TYR A 192 -38.07 -17.26 -19.99
CA TYR A 192 -37.52 -16.04 -20.58
C TYR A 192 -36.00 -15.92 -20.38
N TYR A 193 -35.23 -16.08 -21.46
CA TYR A 193 -33.81 -15.70 -21.55
C TYR A 193 -33.73 -14.18 -21.73
N GLY A 194 -33.93 -13.43 -20.64
CA GLY A 194 -33.66 -12.01 -20.57
C GLY A 194 -32.30 -11.78 -19.90
N GLY A 195 -31.28 -11.46 -20.69
CA GLY A 195 -29.98 -11.03 -20.17
C GLY A 195 -30.13 -9.75 -19.36
N GLY A 196 -30.05 -9.88 -18.04
CA GLY A 196 -30.13 -8.74 -17.13
C GLY A 196 -29.98 -9.17 -15.69
N GLY A 197 -28.74 -9.19 -15.19
CA GLY A 197 -28.34 -8.88 -13.81
C GLY A 197 -29.09 -9.49 -12.61
N GLY A 198 -29.94 -10.48 -12.80
CA GLY A 198 -30.77 -11.09 -11.77
C GLY A 198 -30.22 -12.45 -11.37
N SER A 199 -29.66 -12.51 -10.16
CA SER A 199 -29.27 -13.73 -9.45
C SER A 199 -30.41 -14.75 -9.46
N THR A 200 -30.33 -15.70 -10.38
CA THR A 200 -31.22 -16.87 -10.46
C THR A 200 -30.47 -18.10 -9.98
N GLY A 201 -29.91 -18.06 -8.77
CA GLY A 201 -29.64 -19.22 -7.91
C GLY A 201 -28.82 -20.39 -8.46
N HIS A 202 -28.22 -20.28 -9.65
CA HIS A 202 -27.32 -21.28 -10.21
C HIS A 202 -25.90 -20.72 -10.11
N GLY A 203 -25.05 -21.40 -9.32
CA GLY A 203 -23.63 -21.10 -9.14
C GLY A 203 -22.86 -21.27 -10.45
N GLY A 204 -22.97 -20.28 -11.33
CA GLY A 204 -22.22 -20.19 -12.57
C GLY A 204 -21.06 -19.19 -12.41
N THR A 205 -19.88 -19.58 -12.87
CA THR A 205 -18.72 -18.67 -12.91
C THR A 205 -19.01 -17.50 -13.85
N LEU A 206 -18.93 -16.27 -13.34
CA LEU A 206 -19.10 -15.07 -14.17
C LEU A 206 -17.88 -14.91 -15.09
N TYR A 207 -18.07 -15.05 -16.39
CA TYR A 207 -17.06 -14.73 -17.39
C TYR A 207 -17.10 -13.25 -17.73
N GLN A 208 -15.92 -12.64 -17.83
CA GLN A 208 -15.83 -11.23 -18.18
C GLN A 208 -15.79 -11.07 -19.70
N TYR A 209 -16.76 -10.34 -20.26
CA TYR A 209 -16.80 -10.04 -21.69
C TYR A 209 -15.52 -9.33 -22.16
N SER A 210 -14.96 -8.44 -21.34
CA SER A 210 -13.71 -7.70 -21.61
C SER A 210 -12.46 -8.58 -21.82
N CYS A 211 -12.53 -9.88 -21.49
CA CYS A 211 -11.45 -10.85 -21.69
C CYS A 211 -11.81 -11.89 -22.78
N GLY A 212 -12.68 -11.53 -23.74
CA GLY A 212 -13.12 -12.43 -24.82
C GLY A 212 -13.89 -13.67 -24.33
N GLY A 213 -14.48 -13.61 -23.13
CA GLY A 213 -15.20 -14.73 -22.52
C GLY A 213 -14.33 -15.92 -22.06
N VAL A 214 -13.00 -15.83 -22.20
CA VAL A 214 -12.09 -16.95 -21.86
C VAL A 214 -11.74 -16.96 -20.37
N MET A 215 -11.75 -15.80 -19.73
CA MET A 215 -11.25 -15.63 -18.36
C MET A 215 -12.38 -15.41 -17.34
N PRO A 216 -12.44 -16.20 -16.25
CA PRO A 216 -13.35 -15.93 -15.14
C PRO A 216 -13.05 -14.57 -14.49
N SER A 217 -14.10 -13.82 -14.15
CA SER A 217 -14.00 -12.51 -13.49
C SER A 217 -13.23 -12.59 -12.16
N LEU A 218 -13.44 -13.67 -11.39
CA LEU A 218 -12.69 -14.00 -10.18
C LEU A 218 -11.18 -14.06 -10.43
N MET A 219 -10.75 -14.71 -11.52
CA MET A 219 -9.33 -14.81 -11.83
C MET A 219 -8.75 -13.45 -12.21
N ASN A 220 -9.50 -12.64 -12.96
CA ASN A 220 -9.07 -11.28 -13.32
C ASN A 220 -8.94 -10.39 -12.07
N GLY A 221 -9.97 -10.40 -11.22
CA GLY A 221 -9.97 -9.69 -9.94
C GLY A 221 -8.84 -10.14 -9.02
N ALA A 222 -8.54 -11.44 -8.98
CA ALA A 222 -7.43 -11.97 -8.18
C ALA A 222 -6.06 -11.50 -8.68
N LEU A 223 -5.82 -11.50 -10.01
CA LEU A 223 -4.57 -10.99 -10.58
C LEU A 223 -4.40 -9.49 -10.34
N VAL A 224 -5.46 -8.70 -10.54
CA VAL A 224 -5.45 -7.26 -10.25
C VAL A 224 -5.17 -7.01 -8.77
N GLY A 225 -5.88 -7.72 -7.88
CA GLY A 225 -5.67 -7.65 -6.43
C GLY A 225 -4.24 -7.99 -6.03
N MET A 226 -3.67 -9.07 -6.57
CA MET A 226 -2.28 -9.47 -6.34
C MET A 226 -1.29 -8.36 -6.73
N MET A 227 -1.47 -7.76 -7.91
CA MET A 227 -0.60 -6.69 -8.41
C MET A 227 -0.71 -5.41 -7.57
N PHE A 228 -1.93 -4.99 -7.21
CA PHE A 228 -2.14 -3.83 -6.33
C PHE A 228 -1.57 -4.07 -4.92
N SER A 229 -1.68 -5.28 -4.40
CA SER A 229 -1.08 -5.65 -3.12
C SER A 229 0.44 -5.43 -3.12
N VAL A 230 1.13 -5.85 -4.19
CA VAL A 230 2.58 -5.63 -4.34
C VAL A 230 2.90 -4.14 -4.46
N LEU A 231 2.13 -3.40 -5.26
CA LEU A 231 2.30 -1.95 -5.41
C LEU A 231 2.10 -1.18 -4.10
N ASP A 232 1.09 -1.54 -3.30
CA ASP A 232 0.83 -0.88 -2.01
C ASP A 232 1.98 -1.03 -1.02
N VAL A 233 2.64 -2.19 -1.00
CA VAL A 233 3.86 -2.39 -0.20
C VAL A 233 4.95 -1.44 -0.66
N PHE A 234 5.25 -1.37 -1.97
CA PHE A 234 6.26 -0.45 -2.49
C PHE A 234 5.91 1.01 -2.26
N TRP A 235 4.66 1.40 -2.46
CA TRP A 235 4.21 2.77 -2.23
C TRP A 235 4.31 3.17 -0.77
N MET A 236 4.00 2.27 0.16
CA MET A 236 4.19 2.53 1.57
C MET A 236 5.67 2.70 1.92
N MET A 237 6.55 1.83 1.41
CA MET A 237 8.00 1.96 1.60
C MET A 237 8.54 3.30 1.06
N LEU A 238 8.13 3.70 -0.15
CA LEU A 238 8.47 4.99 -0.74
C LEU A 238 7.92 6.16 0.09
N THR A 239 6.73 6.02 0.68
CA THR A 239 6.13 7.04 1.54
C THR A 239 6.93 7.23 2.83
N PHE A 240 7.32 6.14 3.49
CA PHE A 240 8.23 6.17 4.65
C PHE A 240 9.55 6.85 4.29
N PHE A 241 10.16 6.42 3.18
CA PHE A 241 11.40 6.99 2.68
C PHE A 241 11.32 8.50 2.44
N GLY A 242 10.25 8.96 1.79
CA GLY A 242 10.04 10.36 1.45
C GLY A 242 9.73 11.23 2.67
N MET A 243 8.80 10.78 3.51
CA MET A 243 8.39 11.51 4.71
C MET A 243 9.52 11.69 5.72
N ARG A 244 10.37 10.67 5.90
CA ARG A 244 11.50 10.76 6.83
C ARG A 244 12.47 11.89 6.47
N ARG A 245 12.82 12.01 5.18
CA ARG A 245 13.72 13.07 4.70
C ARG A 245 13.11 14.45 4.88
N ARG A 246 11.82 14.58 4.58
CA ARG A 246 11.09 15.84 4.77
C ARG A 246 11.04 16.27 6.24
N LEU A 247 10.75 15.35 7.16
CA LEU A 247 10.70 15.65 8.59
C LEU A 247 12.07 16.00 9.18
N ARG A 248 13.16 15.35 8.74
CA ARG A 248 14.53 15.69 9.15
C ARG A 248 14.90 17.13 8.78
N SER A 249 14.56 17.56 7.57
CA SER A 249 14.82 18.94 7.16
C SER A 249 14.02 19.95 7.96
N SER A 250 12.74 19.63 8.25
CA SER A 250 11.88 20.50 9.06
C SER A 250 12.45 20.74 10.47
N ARG A 251 13.19 19.77 11.02
CA ARG A 251 13.84 19.88 12.34
C ARG A 251 15.09 20.74 12.33
N ARG A 252 15.89 20.68 11.27
CA ARG A 252 17.13 21.48 11.17
C ARG A 252 16.87 22.95 10.86
N GLY A 253 15.72 23.28 10.24
CA GLY A 253 15.45 24.61 9.73
C GLY A 253 14.72 25.60 10.66
N GLY A 254 14.23 25.19 11.84
CA GLY A 254 13.60 26.08 12.85
C GLY A 254 12.31 26.82 12.42
N VAL A 255 12.01 26.93 11.13
CA VAL A 255 10.87 27.65 10.56
C VAL A 255 10.17 26.71 9.58
N ALA A 256 9.37 25.79 10.13
CA ALA A 256 8.48 24.97 9.33
C ALA A 256 7.24 25.79 8.99
N ILE A 257 7.15 26.28 7.76
CA ILE A 257 5.90 26.75 7.18
C ILE A 257 4.95 25.54 7.14
N VAL A 258 4.09 25.44 8.15
CA VAL A 258 3.03 24.43 8.29
C VAL A 258 1.94 24.58 7.21
N GLY A 259 1.96 25.63 6.39
CA GLY A 259 0.83 26.06 5.56
C GLY A 259 0.88 25.75 4.05
N GLY A 260 1.60 24.73 3.57
CA GLY A 260 1.95 24.66 2.15
C GLY A 260 1.70 23.38 1.38
N CYS A 261 0.62 22.62 1.60
CA CYS A 261 0.17 21.69 0.54
C CYS A 261 -0.39 22.44 -0.70
N GLY A 262 -0.43 23.77 -0.67
CA GLY A 262 -0.85 24.64 -1.77
C GLY A 262 0.24 25.01 -2.78
N GLY A 263 1.42 24.38 -2.73
CA GLY A 263 2.34 24.42 -3.87
C GLY A 263 1.63 23.77 -5.05
N GLY A 264 1.09 24.59 -5.96
CA GLY A 264 0.21 24.12 -7.03
C GLY A 264 0.81 22.95 -7.80
N MET A 265 -0.06 22.12 -8.40
CA MET A 265 0.27 20.90 -9.14
C MET A 265 1.45 21.06 -10.12
N LEU A 266 1.68 22.28 -10.62
CA LEU A 266 2.81 22.64 -11.47
C LEU A 266 4.18 22.54 -10.78
N SER A 267 4.29 22.95 -9.52
CA SER A 267 5.52 22.84 -8.72
C SER A 267 5.89 21.37 -8.49
N PHE A 268 4.86 20.56 -8.20
CA PHE A 268 4.98 19.11 -8.11
C PHE A 268 5.43 18.48 -9.43
N LEU A 269 4.83 18.87 -10.58
CA LEU A 269 5.27 18.39 -11.90
C LEU A 269 6.70 18.80 -12.23
N ARG A 270 7.11 20.03 -11.87
CA ARG A 270 8.49 20.49 -12.06
C ARG A 270 9.47 19.68 -11.22
N GLU A 271 9.14 19.40 -9.95
CA GLU A 271 9.94 18.50 -9.11
C GLU A 271 9.93 17.05 -9.64
N MET A 272 8.86 16.63 -10.31
CA MET A 272 8.83 15.31 -10.95
C MET A 272 9.85 15.17 -12.08
N THR A 273 10.19 16.26 -12.77
CA THR A 273 11.23 16.22 -13.82
C THR A 273 12.65 16.08 -13.26
N SER A 274 12.89 16.47 -11.99
CA SER A 274 14.18 16.22 -11.33
C SER A 274 14.34 14.78 -10.86
N PHE A 275 13.28 13.97 -10.85
CA PHE A 275 13.32 12.53 -10.58
C PHE A 275 14.40 11.78 -11.40
N TRP A 276 14.60 12.21 -12.65
CA TRP A 276 15.60 11.61 -13.55
C TRP A 276 17.05 11.84 -13.10
N LYS A 277 17.31 12.82 -12.22
CA LYS A 277 18.63 13.06 -11.63
C LYS A 277 18.95 12.12 -10.46
N GLY A 278 17.98 11.34 -9.99
CA GLY A 278 18.16 10.32 -8.95
C GLY A 278 17.43 10.65 -7.65
N ILE A 279 17.06 9.59 -6.91
CA ILE A 279 16.54 9.69 -5.54
C ILE A 279 17.75 9.69 -4.61
N ASP A 280 18.03 10.83 -3.98
CA ASP A 280 19.16 10.99 -3.06
C ASP A 280 18.71 11.15 -1.59
N ASP A 281 19.67 11.38 -0.69
CA ASP A 281 19.39 11.61 0.73
C ASP A 281 18.88 13.04 1.03
N SER A 282 18.65 13.85 -0.01
CA SER A 282 18.17 15.23 0.13
C SER A 282 16.65 15.32 0.36
N THR A 283 16.17 16.51 0.69
CA THR A 283 14.73 16.81 0.72
C THR A 283 14.07 16.64 -0.64
N GLN A 284 14.79 16.96 -1.72
CA GLN A 284 14.29 16.82 -3.08
C GLN A 284 14.09 15.35 -3.43
N GLY A 285 15.04 14.47 -3.06
CA GLY A 285 14.89 13.02 -3.19
C GLY A 285 13.66 12.49 -2.43
N GLY A 286 13.38 13.05 -1.25
CA GLY A 286 12.17 12.73 -0.49
C GLY A 286 10.87 13.14 -1.17
N ASN A 287 10.80 14.36 -1.71
CA ASN A 287 9.64 14.83 -2.49
C ASN A 287 9.46 14.03 -3.78
N ALA A 288 10.55 13.71 -4.48
CA ALA A 288 10.53 12.90 -5.69
C ALA A 288 9.98 11.50 -5.44
N ALA A 289 10.33 10.87 -4.31
CA ALA A 289 9.76 9.59 -3.90
C ALA A 289 8.24 9.66 -3.64
N LEU A 290 7.76 10.71 -2.95
CA LEU A 290 6.32 10.92 -2.74
C LEU A 290 5.59 11.20 -4.06
N GLY A 291 6.23 11.92 -4.98
CA GLY A 291 5.69 12.17 -6.29
C GLY A 291 5.57 10.91 -7.13
N LEU A 292 6.59 10.05 -7.08
CA LEU A 292 6.56 8.73 -7.70
C LEU A 292 5.37 7.91 -7.20
N VAL A 293 5.07 7.94 -5.89
CA VAL A 293 3.91 7.23 -5.32
C VAL A 293 2.61 7.72 -5.93
N ILE A 294 2.36 9.03 -5.97
CA ILE A 294 1.12 9.60 -6.50
C ILE A 294 0.96 9.24 -7.98
N VAL A 295 2.00 9.46 -8.78
CA VAL A 295 1.94 9.28 -10.23
C VAL A 295 1.80 7.80 -10.60
N SER A 296 2.56 6.91 -9.96
CA SER A 296 2.44 5.48 -10.23
C SER A 296 1.12 4.89 -9.72
N HIS A 297 0.56 5.40 -8.63
CA HIS A 297 -0.76 5.01 -8.13
C HIS A 297 -1.88 5.46 -9.08
N LEU A 298 -1.80 6.70 -9.56
CA LEU A 298 -2.73 7.20 -10.57
C LEU A 298 -2.62 6.39 -11.86
N LEU A 299 -1.40 6.14 -12.34
CA LEU A 299 -1.14 5.35 -13.54
C LEU A 299 -1.71 3.92 -13.41
N ALA A 300 -1.45 3.23 -12.30
CA ALA A 300 -1.99 1.89 -12.04
C ALA A 300 -3.54 1.89 -12.08
N SER A 301 -4.16 2.93 -11.52
CA SER A 301 -5.62 3.06 -11.51
C SER A 301 -6.20 3.35 -12.91
N LEU A 302 -5.53 4.22 -13.68
CA LEU A 302 -5.96 4.56 -15.04
C LEU A 302 -5.79 3.40 -16.03
N VAL A 303 -4.76 2.59 -15.84
CA VAL A 303 -4.51 1.39 -16.65
C VAL A 303 -5.63 0.35 -16.51
N LEU A 304 -6.40 0.40 -15.43
CA LEU A 304 -7.60 -0.44 -15.28
C LEU A 304 -8.83 0.07 -16.03
N ALA A 305 -8.87 1.35 -16.44
CA ALA A 305 -10.05 1.92 -17.09
C ALA A 305 -10.50 1.17 -18.36
N PRO A 306 -9.60 0.70 -19.25
CA PRO A 306 -9.99 -0.11 -20.40
C PRO A 306 -10.75 -1.39 -20.05
N ASN A 307 -10.50 -1.97 -18.87
CA ASN A 307 -11.13 -3.23 -18.44
C ASN A 307 -12.66 -3.12 -18.33
N GLY A 308 -13.18 -1.91 -18.08
CA GLY A 308 -14.63 -1.64 -18.01
C GLY A 308 -15.24 -1.09 -19.30
N THR A 309 -14.44 -0.57 -20.23
CA THR A 309 -14.95 0.18 -21.40
C THR A 309 -14.72 -0.50 -22.74
N MET A 310 -13.81 -1.47 -22.83
CA MET A 310 -13.44 -2.12 -24.10
C MET A 310 -13.72 -3.64 -24.05
N GLU A 311 -14.20 -4.21 -25.15
CA GLU A 311 -14.48 -5.65 -25.30
C GLU A 311 -13.24 -6.54 -25.11
N ASP A 312 -12.05 -5.99 -25.30
CA ASP A 312 -10.76 -6.67 -25.08
C ASP A 312 -9.88 -5.96 -24.03
N GLY A 313 -10.50 -5.14 -23.18
CA GLY A 313 -9.80 -4.29 -22.22
C GLY A 313 -8.86 -5.03 -21.28
N CYS A 314 -9.19 -6.26 -20.94
CA CYS A 314 -8.41 -7.15 -20.08
C CYS A 314 -7.04 -7.51 -20.67
N LYS A 315 -6.97 -7.72 -22.00
CA LYS A 315 -5.73 -8.04 -22.73
C LYS A 315 -4.73 -6.87 -22.69
N ILE A 316 -5.22 -5.64 -22.54
CA ILE A 316 -4.41 -4.43 -22.47
C ILE A 316 -4.11 -4.07 -21.00
N ALA A 317 -5.12 -4.08 -20.14
CA ALA A 317 -5.03 -3.63 -18.76
C ALA A 317 -4.10 -4.51 -17.92
N LEU A 318 -4.19 -5.84 -18.01
CA LEU A 318 -3.39 -6.75 -17.19
C LEU A 318 -1.88 -6.66 -17.48
N PRO A 319 -1.40 -6.76 -18.74
CA PRO A 319 0.03 -6.59 -19.03
C PRO A 319 0.53 -5.19 -18.71
N SER A 320 -0.29 -4.17 -18.94
CA SER A 320 0.06 -2.78 -18.62
C SER A 320 0.21 -2.58 -17.12
N LEU A 321 -0.70 -3.13 -16.31
CA LEU A 321 -0.61 -3.06 -14.85
C LEU A 321 0.64 -3.80 -14.34
N ALA A 322 0.91 -4.99 -14.88
CA ALA A 322 2.15 -5.73 -14.60
C ALA A 322 3.39 -4.90 -14.95
N GLY A 323 3.37 -4.19 -16.08
CA GLY A 323 4.41 -3.24 -16.47
C GLY A 323 4.60 -2.11 -15.45
N VAL A 324 3.52 -1.57 -14.89
CA VAL A 324 3.58 -0.56 -13.80
C VAL A 324 4.19 -1.17 -12.53
N VAL A 325 3.83 -2.39 -12.15
CA VAL A 325 4.43 -3.10 -10.99
C VAL A 325 5.93 -3.23 -11.17
N VAL A 326 6.38 -3.73 -12.33
CA VAL A 326 7.81 -3.90 -12.64
C VAL A 326 8.52 -2.56 -12.66
N LEU A 327 7.93 -1.53 -13.27
CA LEU A 327 8.49 -0.18 -13.32
C LEU A 327 8.70 0.38 -11.91
N VAL A 328 7.69 0.32 -11.04
CA VAL A 328 7.78 0.80 -9.66
C VAL A 328 8.83 0.02 -8.87
N ALA A 329 8.87 -1.30 -9.01
CA ALA A 329 9.87 -2.14 -8.37
C ALA A 329 11.29 -1.78 -8.82
N VAL A 330 11.54 -1.62 -10.12
CA VAL A 330 12.84 -1.23 -10.67
C VAL A 330 13.25 0.15 -10.19
N LEU A 331 12.34 1.13 -10.21
CA LEU A 331 12.62 2.49 -9.73
C LEU A 331 12.90 2.49 -8.22
N PHE A 332 12.17 1.69 -7.44
CA PHE A 332 12.44 1.48 -6.03
C PHE A 332 13.84 0.91 -5.82
N PHE A 333 14.18 -0.22 -6.44
CA PHE A 333 15.50 -0.84 -6.26
C PHE A 333 16.64 0.00 -6.82
N ARG A 334 16.40 0.85 -7.83
CA ARG A 334 17.45 1.73 -8.37
C ARG A 334 17.66 2.97 -7.51
N GLY A 335 16.58 3.60 -7.03
CA GLY A 335 16.68 4.87 -6.30
C GLY A 335 16.82 4.71 -4.78
N VAL A 336 16.33 3.62 -4.22
CA VAL A 336 16.19 3.46 -2.76
C VAL A 336 17.19 2.45 -2.19
N LYS A 337 17.71 1.53 -3.02
CA LYS A 337 18.71 0.55 -2.59
C LYS A 337 19.97 1.28 -2.14
N GLY A 338 20.48 0.91 -0.97
CA GLY A 338 21.56 1.62 -0.30
C GLY A 338 21.05 2.79 0.53
N HIS A 339 20.09 3.58 0.03
CA HIS A 339 19.63 4.80 0.70
C HIS A 339 18.50 4.65 1.72
N PHE A 340 17.92 3.45 1.86
CA PHE A 340 16.76 3.25 2.73
C PHE A 340 17.08 3.40 4.23
N LEU A 341 18.22 2.86 4.67
CA LEU A 341 18.62 2.91 6.08
C LEU A 341 19.13 4.31 6.46
N PRO A 342 18.89 4.80 7.68
CA PRO A 342 19.61 5.94 8.26
C PRO A 342 21.12 5.85 8.10
N MET A 343 21.77 6.98 7.92
CA MET A 343 23.24 7.07 7.96
C MET A 343 23.79 6.46 9.25
N ASP A 344 23.16 6.72 10.41
CA ASP A 344 23.63 6.18 11.71
C ASP A 344 23.51 4.65 11.81
N GLN A 345 22.59 4.03 11.06
CA GLN A 345 22.48 2.57 11.00
C GLN A 345 23.46 1.99 9.98
N ARG A 346 23.66 2.67 8.85
CA ARG A 346 24.65 2.26 7.86
C ARG A 346 26.07 2.33 8.41
N ALA A 347 26.41 3.43 9.07
CA ALA A 347 27.72 3.61 9.71
C ALA A 347 28.00 2.50 10.73
N ARG A 348 27.01 2.12 11.55
CA ARG A 348 27.15 0.99 12.49
C ARG A 348 27.34 -0.35 11.79
N ILE A 349 26.63 -0.61 10.70
CA ILE A 349 26.80 -1.85 9.91
C ILE A 349 28.18 -1.87 9.23
N GLU A 350 28.65 -0.72 8.74
CA GLU A 350 30.00 -0.58 8.16
C GLU A 350 31.08 -0.77 9.22
N GLU A 351 30.91 -0.22 10.41
CA GLU A 351 31.81 -0.42 11.55
C GLU A 351 31.89 -1.90 11.95
N LEU A 352 30.76 -2.61 12.04
CA LEU A 352 30.74 -4.06 12.31
C LEU A 352 31.46 -4.86 11.22
N ARG A 353 31.26 -4.50 9.95
CA ARG A 353 31.94 -5.16 8.82
C ARG A 353 33.44 -4.91 8.80
N LEU A 354 33.88 -3.72 9.19
CA LEU A 354 35.31 -3.38 9.28
C LEU A 354 35.95 -4.00 10.53
N GLY A 355 35.22 -4.12 11.63
CA GLY A 355 35.66 -4.75 12.87
C GLY A 355 35.93 -6.25 12.72
N GLU A 356 35.09 -6.99 11.99
CA GLU A 356 35.34 -8.42 11.69
C GLU A 356 36.60 -8.64 10.85
N GLY A 357 37.03 -7.66 10.05
CA GLY A 357 38.27 -7.74 9.26
C GLY A 357 39.55 -7.40 10.05
N GLY A 358 39.43 -6.75 11.22
CA GLY A 358 40.58 -6.17 11.94
C GLY A 358 41.13 -7.02 13.10
N MET A 359 40.40 -8.04 13.57
CA MET A 359 40.78 -8.80 14.77
C MET A 359 41.46 -10.16 14.50
N MET A 360 41.85 -10.45 13.25
CA MET A 360 42.44 -11.74 12.87
C MET A 360 43.98 -11.72 12.77
N GLY A 361 44.69 -10.74 13.35
CA GLY A 361 46.11 -10.52 13.03
C GLY A 361 47.07 -10.04 14.12
N SER A 362 46.78 -10.16 15.42
CA SER A 362 47.79 -9.76 16.44
C SER A 362 47.67 -10.50 17.77
N HIS A 363 47.65 -11.83 17.72
CA HIS A 363 48.17 -12.65 18.82
C HIS A 363 49.30 -13.52 18.26
N HIS A 364 50.42 -12.89 17.90
CA HIS A 364 51.70 -13.59 17.90
C HIS A 364 52.25 -13.46 19.31
N VAL A 365 52.14 -14.57 20.06
CA VAL A 365 52.91 -14.79 21.28
C VAL A 365 54.33 -15.12 20.83
N GLU A 366 55.30 -14.30 21.24
CA GLU A 366 56.68 -14.74 21.54
C GLU A 366 57.09 -14.15 22.89
#